data_AF-A0A1E3JXC9-F1
#
_entry.id   AF-A0A1E3JXC9-F1
#
_cell.length_a   1.000
_cell.length_b   1.000
_cell.length_c   1.000
_cell.angle_alpha   90.00
_cell.angle_beta   90.00
_cell.angle_gamma   90.00
#
_symmetry.space_group_name_H-M   'P 1'
#
loop_
_entity.id
_entity.type
_entity.pdbx_description
1 polymer ?
#
loop_
_entity_poly.entity_id
_entity_poly.type
_entity_poly.pdbx_seq_one_letter_code
_entity_poly.pdbx_strand_id
1 'polypeptide(L)'
;MATQLALDLRLRTLEAQLFGTPPSSLAAPKRAPQDGAATRRVREIHERLQRLGERSEGVKRLLDGYEQYLPLLTIPHPSTSTMTDQASDESQPIQESDLLPDSVKLAMVLAAAEDIVGAERDLRELEVLKGKGAEGSGQLEDLIPQRPDLIRAMQESENEGEALAEARSQVGGLLVRYTDFTSTVSELFIDLHHKMENLEEGVARVERKRRKELAERY
;
A
#
# COMPACT_ATOMS: atom_id res chain seq x y z
N MET A 1 -36.73 -6.02 55.17
CA MET A 1 -36.57 -4.77 54.38
C MET A 1 -35.75 -4.93 53.10
N ALA A 2 -34.76 -5.83 53.01
CA ALA A 2 -33.97 -6.03 51.78
C ALA A 2 -34.75 -6.59 50.57
N THR A 3 -35.78 -7.41 50.81
CA THR A 3 -36.61 -8.01 49.75
C THR A 3 -37.53 -7.00 49.05
N GLN A 4 -37.98 -5.96 49.76
CA GLN A 4 -38.78 -4.88 49.16
C GLN A 4 -37.93 -4.02 48.23
N LEU A 5 -36.70 -3.71 48.61
CA LEU A 5 -35.75 -2.96 47.77
C LEU A 5 -35.39 -3.74 46.48
N ALA A 6 -35.17 -5.04 46.59
CA ALA A 6 -34.87 -5.89 45.43
C ALA A 6 -36.04 -5.95 44.43
N LEU A 7 -37.28 -6.00 44.93
CA LEU A 7 -38.49 -5.97 44.11
C LEU A 7 -38.69 -4.62 43.44
N ASP A 8 -38.43 -3.52 44.16
CA ASP A 8 -38.57 -2.17 43.66
C ASP A 8 -37.53 -1.86 42.56
N LEU A 9 -36.29 -2.34 42.73
CA LEU A 9 -35.26 -2.28 41.69
C LEU A 9 -35.64 -3.10 40.45
N ARG A 10 -36.20 -4.31 40.62
CA ARG A 10 -36.67 -5.12 39.49
C ARG A 10 -37.83 -4.45 38.76
N LEU A 11 -38.81 -3.92 39.48
CA LEU A 11 -39.90 -3.14 38.90
C LEU A 11 -39.37 -1.95 38.10
N ARG A 12 -38.43 -1.20 38.67
CA ARG A 12 -37.81 -0.06 38.00
C ARG A 12 -36.97 -0.44 36.78
N THR A 13 -36.33 -1.60 36.78
CA THR A 13 -35.65 -2.13 35.58
C THR A 13 -36.63 -2.56 34.50
N LEU A 14 -37.77 -3.15 34.86
CA LEU A 14 -38.81 -3.52 33.91
C LEU A 14 -39.51 -2.29 33.33
N GLU A 15 -39.76 -1.27 34.14
CA GLU A 15 -40.26 0.04 33.68
C GLU A 15 -39.25 0.71 32.74
N ALA A 16 -37.96 0.68 33.06
CA ALA A 16 -36.91 1.22 32.21
C ALA A 16 -36.77 0.47 30.87
N GLN A 17 -36.99 -0.84 30.85
CA GLN A 17 -37.00 -1.63 29.61
C GLN A 17 -38.26 -1.39 28.77
N LEU A 18 -39.42 -1.20 29.41
CA LEU A 18 -40.70 -1.03 28.72
C LEU A 18 -40.89 0.41 28.19
N PHE A 19 -40.55 1.40 29.00
CA PHE A 19 -40.76 2.82 28.70
C PHE A 19 -39.48 3.54 28.25
N GLY A 20 -38.32 2.90 28.35
CA GLY A 20 -37.02 3.54 28.18
C GLY A 20 -36.62 4.33 29.44
N THR A 21 -35.33 4.41 29.74
CA THR A 21 -34.85 5.27 30.84
C THR A 21 -35.15 6.73 30.52
N PRO A 22 -35.73 7.53 31.45
CA PRO A 22 -35.82 8.97 31.25
C PRO A 22 -34.40 9.52 31.07
N PRO A 23 -34.15 10.35 30.04
CA PRO A 23 -32.82 10.89 29.83
C PRO A 23 -32.43 11.70 31.07
N SER A 24 -31.32 11.31 31.70
CA SER A 24 -30.63 12.19 32.64
C SER A 24 -30.50 13.56 31.98
N SER A 25 -31.03 14.59 32.64
CA SER A 25 -31.00 15.99 32.21
C SER A 25 -29.61 16.33 31.68
N LEU A 26 -29.42 16.32 30.36
CA LEU A 26 -28.38 17.03 29.58
C LEU A 26 -28.29 16.61 28.08
N ALA A 27 -29.17 15.77 27.54
CA ALA A 27 -29.20 15.54 26.09
C ALA A 27 -30.62 15.33 25.56
N ALA A 28 -31.00 16.13 24.56
CA ALA A 28 -32.30 16.10 23.91
C ALA A 28 -32.53 14.79 23.13
N PRO A 29 -33.59 14.01 23.41
CA PRO A 29 -33.97 12.91 22.55
C PRO A 29 -34.88 13.42 21.42
N LYS A 30 -34.38 13.35 20.18
CA LYS A 30 -35.19 13.48 18.97
C LYS A 30 -35.87 12.13 18.69
N ARG A 31 -36.94 11.81 19.42
CA ARG A 31 -37.94 10.83 18.98
C ARG A 31 -39.25 11.02 19.72
N ALA A 32 -40.30 11.23 18.93
CA ALA A 32 -41.67 11.49 19.36
C ALA A 32 -42.23 10.41 20.32
N PRO A 33 -43.21 10.76 21.17
CA PRO A 33 -43.95 9.79 21.95
C PRO A 33 -44.78 8.94 20.99
N GLN A 34 -44.47 7.66 20.88
CA GLN A 34 -45.41 6.72 20.28
C GLN A 34 -46.28 6.20 21.42
N ASP A 35 -47.36 6.94 21.71
CA ASP A 35 -48.48 6.51 22.54
C ASP A 35 -49.29 5.41 21.84
N GLY A 36 -48.62 4.27 21.64
CA GLY A 36 -49.21 3.04 21.12
C GLY A 36 -48.55 1.90 21.88
N ALA A 37 -49.21 1.48 22.96
CA ALA A 37 -48.84 0.40 23.88
C ALA A 37 -48.00 -0.70 23.22
N ALA A 38 -47.02 -1.26 23.94
CA ALA A 38 -46.17 -2.36 23.48
C ALA A 38 -46.97 -3.48 22.76
N THR A 39 -48.23 -3.68 23.14
CA THR A 39 -49.20 -4.56 22.49
C THR A 39 -49.44 -4.25 21.00
N ARG A 40 -49.50 -2.97 20.60
CA ARG A 40 -49.63 -2.55 19.19
C ARG A 40 -48.34 -2.81 18.41
N ARG A 41 -47.18 -2.57 19.01
CA ARG A 41 -45.88 -2.90 18.40
C ARG A 41 -45.69 -4.41 18.24
N VAL A 42 -46.04 -5.19 19.26
CA VAL A 42 -46.02 -6.66 19.20
C VAL A 42 -46.98 -7.16 18.13
N ARG A 43 -48.18 -6.57 18.02
CA ARG A 43 -49.13 -6.91 16.95
C ARG A 43 -48.57 -6.56 15.56
N GLU A 44 -47.94 -5.40 15.40
CA GLU A 44 -47.33 -5.00 14.12
C GLU A 44 -46.14 -5.89 13.74
N ILE A 45 -45.31 -6.27 14.72
CA ILE A 45 -44.20 -7.21 14.53
C ILE A 45 -44.76 -8.59 14.16
N HIS A 46 -45.79 -9.06 14.87
CA HIS A 46 -46.45 -10.33 14.58
C HIS A 46 -47.05 -10.36 13.18
N GLU A 47 -47.77 -9.31 12.77
CA GLU A 47 -48.30 -9.20 11.40
C GLU A 47 -47.19 -9.19 10.34
N ARG A 48 -46.08 -8.47 10.59
CA ARG A 48 -44.93 -8.45 9.66
C ARG A 48 -44.26 -9.81 9.57
N LEU A 49 -44.11 -10.49 10.69
CA LEU A 49 -43.47 -11.79 10.79
C LEU A 49 -44.34 -12.88 10.15
N GLN A 50 -45.66 -12.79 10.30
CA GLN A 50 -46.63 -13.66 9.65
C GLN A 50 -46.65 -13.47 8.13
N ARG A 51 -46.63 -12.21 7.64
CA ARG A 51 -46.47 -11.90 6.21
C ARG A 51 -45.15 -12.43 5.64
N LEU A 52 -44.06 -12.38 6.40
CA LEU A 52 -42.75 -12.90 5.98
C LEU A 52 -42.70 -14.43 6.01
N GLY A 53 -43.37 -15.04 6.99
CA GLY A 53 -43.61 -16.48 7.04
C GLY A 53 -44.36 -16.93 5.79
N GLU A 54 -45.49 -16.29 5.44
CA GLU A 54 -46.26 -16.60 4.22
C GLU A 54 -45.41 -16.59 2.93
N ARG A 55 -44.41 -15.71 2.86
CA ARG A 55 -43.50 -15.59 1.71
C ARG A 55 -42.36 -16.61 1.72
N SER A 56 -42.02 -17.23 2.85
CA SER A 56 -40.89 -18.15 2.96
C SER A 56 -41.14 -19.31 3.95
N GLU A 57 -41.16 -20.54 3.44
CA GLU A 57 -41.38 -21.73 4.25
C GLU A 57 -40.31 -21.93 5.34
N GLY A 58 -39.06 -21.51 5.07
CA GLY A 58 -37.97 -21.59 6.03
C GLY A 58 -38.22 -20.75 7.29
N VAL A 59 -38.80 -19.56 7.15
CA VAL A 59 -39.16 -18.71 8.30
C VAL A 59 -40.35 -19.29 9.05
N LYS A 60 -41.33 -19.90 8.36
CA LYS A 60 -42.43 -20.63 9.03
C LYS A 60 -41.89 -21.76 9.91
N ARG A 61 -41.03 -22.63 9.36
CA ARG A 61 -40.42 -23.73 10.12
C ARG A 61 -39.58 -23.25 11.30
N LEU A 62 -38.90 -22.11 11.16
CA LEU A 62 -38.14 -21.50 12.25
C LEU A 62 -39.05 -20.96 13.36
N LEU A 63 -40.20 -20.36 13.01
CA LEU A 63 -41.17 -19.86 13.99
C LEU A 63 -41.85 -21.01 14.72
N ASP A 64 -42.28 -22.04 13.99
CA ASP A 64 -42.94 -23.22 14.55
C ASP A 64 -41.97 -24.01 15.46
N GLY A 65 -40.68 -24.01 15.13
CA GLY A 65 -39.62 -24.63 15.93
C GLY A 65 -38.83 -23.65 16.80
N TYR A 66 -39.31 -22.43 17.04
CA TYR A 66 -38.49 -21.38 17.65
C TYR A 66 -37.91 -21.81 19.01
N GLU A 67 -38.70 -22.49 19.83
CA GLU A 67 -38.25 -23.03 21.12
C GLU A 67 -37.19 -24.14 20.98
N GLN A 68 -37.26 -24.94 19.91
CA GLN A 68 -36.28 -26.01 19.62
C GLN A 68 -34.97 -25.45 19.08
N TYR A 69 -35.02 -24.36 18.32
CA TYR A 69 -33.84 -23.67 17.79
C TYR A 69 -33.29 -22.62 18.76
N LEU A 70 -34.00 -22.31 19.85
CA LEU A 70 -33.58 -21.34 20.86
C LEU A 70 -32.14 -21.60 21.36
N PRO A 71 -31.74 -22.85 21.69
CA PRO A 71 -30.36 -23.13 22.13
C PRO A 71 -29.29 -22.88 21.06
N LEU A 72 -29.64 -22.99 19.78
CA LEU A 72 -28.74 -22.74 18.64
C LEU A 72 -28.70 -21.25 18.26
N LEU A 73 -29.80 -20.52 18.53
CA LEU A 73 -29.92 -19.08 18.30
C LEU A 73 -29.34 -18.27 19.46
N THR A 74 -29.27 -18.84 20.66
CA THR A 74 -28.45 -18.33 21.75
C THR A 74 -27.00 -18.67 21.45
N ILE A 75 -26.35 -17.85 20.63
CA ILE A 75 -24.89 -17.75 20.66
C ILE A 75 -24.55 -17.44 22.13
N PRO A 76 -23.70 -18.24 22.81
CA PRO A 76 -23.31 -17.97 24.19
C PRO A 76 -22.58 -16.62 24.23
N HIS A 77 -23.33 -15.56 24.48
CA HIS A 77 -22.74 -14.28 24.85
C HIS A 77 -22.23 -14.45 26.29
N PRO A 78 -20.97 -14.08 26.59
CA PRO A 78 -20.31 -14.33 27.88
C PRO A 78 -20.93 -13.59 29.08
N SER A 79 -22.16 -13.07 28.97
CA SER A 79 -22.78 -12.21 29.98
C SER A 79 -24.17 -12.65 30.44
N THR A 80 -24.77 -13.70 29.87
CA THR A 80 -26.14 -14.12 30.22
C THR A 80 -26.20 -15.62 30.53
N SER A 81 -25.43 -16.03 31.54
CA SER A 81 -25.72 -17.24 32.32
C SER A 81 -26.49 -16.82 33.57
N THR A 82 -27.77 -16.52 33.42
CA THR A 82 -28.67 -16.47 34.58
C THR A 82 -29.82 -17.43 34.36
N MET A 83 -29.89 -18.40 35.27
CA MET A 83 -31.03 -19.28 35.56
C MET A 83 -31.12 -20.54 34.70
N THR A 84 -30.26 -21.51 34.97
CA THR A 84 -30.73 -22.90 35.19
C THR A 84 -29.97 -23.48 36.38
N ASP A 85 -30.75 -23.98 37.33
CA ASP A 85 -30.32 -24.54 38.61
C ASP A 85 -29.35 -25.70 38.43
N GLN A 86 -28.10 -25.52 38.85
CA GLN A 86 -27.39 -26.51 39.67
C GLN A 86 -26.55 -25.75 40.70
N ALA A 87 -26.97 -25.89 41.95
CA ALA A 87 -26.21 -25.47 43.10
C ALA A 87 -25.02 -26.41 43.29
N SER A 88 -23.81 -25.98 42.93
CA SER A 88 -22.56 -26.26 43.65
C SER A 88 -21.37 -25.57 42.98
N ASP A 89 -20.66 -24.80 43.81
CA ASP A 89 -19.27 -24.33 43.69
C ASP A 89 -18.80 -23.47 42.51
N GLU A 90 -18.37 -22.26 42.91
CA GLU A 90 -17.24 -21.47 42.42
C GLU A 90 -16.90 -21.52 40.92
N SER A 91 -17.33 -20.48 40.20
CA SER A 91 -16.48 -19.62 39.36
C SER A 91 -15.20 -20.25 38.77
N GLN A 92 -15.32 -21.28 37.94
CA GLN A 92 -14.27 -21.63 36.98
C GLN A 92 -14.69 -21.10 35.61
N PRO A 93 -13.84 -20.31 34.91
CA PRO A 93 -14.04 -20.09 33.48
C PRO A 93 -14.03 -21.48 32.82
N ILE A 94 -14.92 -21.72 31.85
CA ILE A 94 -14.85 -22.93 31.02
C ILE A 94 -13.43 -22.95 30.43
N GLN A 95 -12.59 -23.85 30.94
CA GLN A 95 -11.22 -24.00 30.48
C GLN A 95 -11.27 -24.73 29.14
N GLU A 96 -10.36 -24.40 28.21
CA GLU A 96 -10.26 -25.07 26.90
C GLU A 96 -10.15 -26.60 27.03
N SER A 97 -9.72 -27.09 28.19
CA SER A 97 -9.69 -28.50 28.57
C SER A 97 -11.06 -29.20 28.54
N ASP A 98 -12.17 -28.48 28.73
CA ASP A 98 -13.54 -29.02 28.78
C ASP A 98 -14.24 -29.12 27.43
N LEU A 99 -13.70 -28.49 26.37
CA LEU A 99 -14.37 -28.41 25.08
C LEU A 99 -14.24 -29.69 24.24
N LEU A 100 -13.15 -30.45 24.43
CA LEU A 100 -12.86 -31.66 23.67
C LEU A 100 -12.23 -32.74 24.57
N PRO A 101 -12.62 -34.02 24.41
CA PRO A 101 -11.97 -35.13 25.12
C PRO A 101 -10.47 -35.20 24.82
N ASP A 102 -9.67 -35.57 25.82
CA ASP A 102 -8.20 -35.67 25.71
C ASP A 102 -7.73 -36.57 24.56
N SER A 103 -8.46 -37.64 24.27
CA SER A 103 -8.18 -38.53 23.14
C SER A 103 -8.29 -37.83 21.78
N VAL A 104 -9.26 -36.93 21.62
CA VAL A 104 -9.49 -36.15 20.40
C VAL A 104 -8.42 -35.07 20.26
N LYS A 105 -8.04 -34.43 21.37
CA LYS A 105 -6.94 -33.45 21.40
C LYS A 105 -5.61 -34.09 20.99
N LEU A 106 -5.30 -35.27 21.52
CA LEU A 106 -4.09 -36.02 21.16
C LEU A 106 -4.08 -36.43 19.68
N ALA A 107 -5.22 -36.93 19.18
CA ALA A 107 -5.36 -37.28 17.76
C ALA A 107 -5.18 -36.06 16.85
N MET A 108 -5.72 -34.90 17.24
CA MET A 108 -5.57 -33.65 16.50
C MET A 108 -4.12 -33.16 16.49
N VAL A 109 -3.42 -33.20 17.63
CA VAL A 109 -2.00 -32.82 17.72
C VAL A 109 -1.12 -33.76 16.90
N LEU A 110 -1.39 -35.07 16.91
CA LEU A 110 -0.66 -36.03 16.10
C LEU A 110 -0.92 -35.84 14.60
N ALA A 111 -2.15 -35.52 14.22
CA ALA A 111 -2.49 -35.22 12.82
C ALA A 111 -1.83 -33.92 12.34
N ALA A 112 -1.72 -32.91 13.21
CA ALA A 112 -1.12 -31.61 12.91
C ALA A 112 0.38 -31.52 13.24
N ALA A 113 1.04 -32.63 13.61
CA ALA A 113 2.42 -32.59 14.10
C ALA A 113 3.41 -32.06 13.05
N GLU A 114 3.22 -32.43 11.78
CA GLU A 114 4.06 -31.95 10.68
C GLU A 114 3.87 -30.44 10.45
N ASP A 115 2.63 -29.96 10.50
CA ASP A 115 2.30 -28.53 10.37
C ASP A 115 2.90 -27.70 11.51
N ILE A 116 2.87 -28.23 12.75
CA ILE A 116 3.46 -27.57 13.92
C ILE A 116 4.98 -27.45 13.76
N VAL A 117 5.66 -28.50 13.28
CA VAL A 117 7.11 -28.47 13.02
C VAL A 117 7.46 -27.52 11.87
N GLY A 118 6.62 -27.47 10.83
CA GLY A 118 6.73 -26.49 9.75
C GLY A 118 6.61 -25.06 10.28
N ALA A 119 5.57 -24.79 11.06
CA ALA A 119 5.35 -23.48 11.67
C ALA A 119 6.48 -23.08 12.64
N GLU A 120 7.05 -24.00 13.41
CA GLU A 120 8.22 -23.74 14.26
C GLU A 120 9.42 -23.27 13.43
N ARG A 121 9.69 -23.96 12.30
CA ARG A 121 10.78 -23.59 11.39
C ARG A 121 10.56 -22.21 10.79
N ASP A 122 9.35 -21.92 10.34
CA ASP A 122 8.99 -20.64 9.74
C ASP A 122 9.08 -19.50 10.77
N LEU A 123 8.65 -19.74 12.02
CA LEU A 123 8.79 -18.77 13.11
C LEU A 123 10.25 -18.48 13.44
N ARG A 124 11.12 -19.50 13.44
CA ARG A 124 12.58 -19.29 13.59
C ARG A 124 13.17 -18.50 12.44
N GLU A 125 12.74 -18.75 11.21
CA GLU A 125 13.18 -17.99 10.05
C GLU A 125 12.72 -16.52 10.14
N LEU A 126 11.47 -16.29 10.52
CA LEU A 126 10.94 -14.96 10.81
C LEU A 126 11.73 -14.25 11.91
N GLU A 127 12.12 -14.95 12.98
CA GLU A 127 12.94 -14.37 14.06
C GLU A 127 14.35 -13.99 13.57
N VAL A 128 14.96 -14.80 12.71
CA VAL A 128 16.25 -14.49 12.06
C VAL A 128 16.12 -13.28 11.13
N LEU A 129 15.04 -13.21 10.34
CA LEU A 129 14.76 -12.08 9.44
C LEU A 129 14.45 -10.80 10.23
N LYS A 130 13.74 -10.91 11.34
CA LYS A 130 13.51 -9.85 12.31
C LYS A 130 14.82 -9.33 12.90
N GLY A 131 15.71 -10.22 13.34
CA GLY A 131 17.04 -9.86 13.83
C GLY A 131 17.92 -9.16 12.78
N LYS A 132 17.68 -9.41 11.49
CA LYS A 132 18.33 -8.71 10.36
C LYS A 132 17.66 -7.37 10.00
N GLY A 133 16.60 -6.97 10.70
CA GLY A 133 15.87 -5.74 10.40
C GLY A 133 15.01 -5.81 9.14
N ALA A 134 14.68 -7.01 8.68
CA ALA A 134 13.76 -7.23 7.56
C ALA A 134 12.27 -7.20 7.99
N GLU A 135 11.96 -6.51 9.10
CA GLU A 135 10.57 -6.29 9.51
C GLU A 135 9.98 -5.13 8.69
N GLY A 136 8.84 -5.37 8.05
CA GLY A 136 8.15 -4.36 7.24
C GLY A 136 8.90 -4.03 5.96
N SER A 137 8.95 -2.74 5.62
CA SER A 137 9.58 -2.26 4.39
C SER A 137 11.04 -1.81 4.56
N GLY A 138 11.66 -2.12 5.70
CA GLY A 138 13.00 -1.62 6.05
C GLY A 138 13.04 -0.08 6.07
N GLN A 139 14.00 0.52 5.37
CA GLN A 139 14.14 1.98 5.26
C GLN A 139 13.24 2.62 4.19
N LEU A 140 12.29 1.90 3.59
CA LEU A 140 11.50 2.46 2.50
C LEU A 140 10.68 3.67 2.93
N GLU A 141 10.22 3.71 4.18
CA GLU A 141 9.51 4.87 4.74
C GLU A 141 10.40 6.13 4.73
N ASP A 142 11.71 5.98 4.92
CA ASP A 142 12.69 7.06 4.83
C ASP A 142 13.00 7.47 3.38
N LEU A 143 12.77 6.58 2.41
CA LEU A 143 13.03 6.81 0.98
C LEU A 143 11.84 7.43 0.23
N ILE A 144 10.60 7.24 0.71
CA ILE A 144 9.40 7.88 0.16
C ILE A 144 9.54 9.42 0.06
N PRO A 145 10.01 10.15 1.10
CA PRO A 145 10.18 11.60 1.01
C PRO A 145 11.31 12.04 0.08
N GLN A 146 12.25 11.17 -0.28
CA GLN A 146 13.39 11.48 -1.17
C GLN A 146 13.03 11.35 -2.67
N ARG A 147 11.89 10.73 -2.98
CA ARG A 147 11.41 10.58 -4.36
C ARG A 147 11.32 11.91 -5.16
N PRO A 148 10.77 13.02 -4.64
CA PRO A 148 10.76 14.28 -5.38
C PRO A 148 12.17 14.82 -5.65
N ASP A 149 13.10 14.65 -4.73
CA ASP A 149 14.49 15.09 -4.91
C ASP A 149 15.20 14.26 -5.99
N LEU A 150 14.92 12.95 -6.05
CA LEU A 150 15.41 12.09 -7.13
C LEU A 150 14.87 12.54 -8.49
N ILE A 151 13.58 12.82 -8.58
CA ILE A 151 12.94 13.29 -9.82
C ILE A 151 13.57 14.61 -10.27
N ARG A 152 13.81 15.53 -9.33
CA ARG A 152 14.48 16.80 -9.62
C ARG A 152 15.91 16.57 -10.10
N ALA A 153 16.69 15.73 -9.43
CA ALA A 153 18.06 15.42 -9.83
C ALA A 153 18.14 14.74 -11.20
N MET A 154 17.17 13.87 -11.53
CA MET A 154 17.06 13.27 -12.86
C MET A 154 16.79 14.33 -13.93
N GLN A 155 15.84 15.23 -13.70
CA GLN A 155 15.52 16.31 -14.63
C GLN A 155 16.71 17.26 -14.83
N GLU A 156 17.42 17.60 -13.75
CA GLU A 156 18.62 18.42 -13.82
C GLU A 156 19.73 17.75 -14.64
N SER A 157 19.96 16.45 -14.42
CA SER A 157 20.91 15.67 -15.23
C SER A 157 20.52 15.57 -16.71
N GLU A 158 19.23 15.47 -17.02
CA GLU A 158 18.75 15.46 -18.41
C GLU A 158 19.00 16.82 -19.08
N ASN A 159 18.64 17.92 -18.41
CA ASN A 159 18.85 19.28 -18.91
C ASN A 159 20.35 19.59 -19.11
N GLU A 160 21.21 19.18 -18.17
CA GLU A 160 22.66 19.31 -18.32
C GLU A 160 23.18 18.47 -19.49
N GLY A 161 22.65 17.27 -19.68
CA GLY A 161 22.97 16.40 -20.81
C GLY A 161 22.65 17.05 -22.16
N GLU A 162 21.48 17.67 -22.29
CA GLU A 162 21.08 18.41 -23.49
C GLU A 162 22.00 19.61 -23.75
N ALA A 163 22.27 20.43 -22.73
CA ALA A 163 23.16 21.59 -22.85
C ALA A 163 24.59 21.18 -23.26
N LEU A 164 25.11 20.07 -22.72
CA LEU A 164 26.41 19.53 -23.11
C LEU A 164 26.42 18.99 -24.54
N ALA A 165 25.32 18.36 -24.98
CA ALA A 165 25.19 17.89 -26.35
C ALA A 165 25.18 19.06 -27.34
N GLU A 166 24.47 20.15 -27.03
CA GLU A 166 24.49 21.37 -27.83
C GLU A 166 25.88 22.00 -27.88
N ALA A 167 26.55 22.17 -26.74
CA ALA A 167 27.90 22.70 -26.68
C ALA A 167 28.88 21.85 -27.49
N ARG A 168 28.77 20.51 -27.40
CA ARG A 168 29.58 19.57 -28.17
C ARG A 168 29.33 19.69 -29.68
N SER A 169 28.07 19.87 -30.09
CA SER A 169 27.72 20.11 -31.50
C SER A 169 28.35 21.41 -32.01
N GLN A 170 28.29 22.49 -31.23
CA GLN A 170 28.89 23.78 -31.59
C GLN A 170 30.42 23.68 -31.71
N VAL A 171 31.08 23.04 -30.75
CA VAL A 171 32.53 22.78 -30.79
C VAL A 171 32.91 21.90 -31.98
N GLY A 172 32.12 20.86 -32.25
CA GLY A 172 32.30 20.00 -33.42
C GLY A 172 32.20 20.78 -34.72
N GLY A 173 31.20 21.65 -34.86
CA GLY A 173 31.05 22.54 -36.02
C GLY A 173 32.19 23.54 -36.17
N LEU A 174 32.69 24.10 -35.06
CA LEU A 174 33.86 24.97 -35.08
C LEU A 174 35.13 24.22 -35.53
N LEU A 175 35.30 22.99 -35.05
CA LEU A 175 36.45 22.15 -35.41
C LEU A 175 36.43 21.79 -36.89
N VAL A 176 35.26 21.46 -37.45
CA VAL A 176 35.09 21.21 -38.89
C VAL A 176 35.46 22.45 -39.71
N ARG A 177 34.95 23.63 -39.33
CA ARG A 177 35.31 24.89 -40.02
C ARG A 177 36.79 25.19 -39.92
N TYR A 178 37.41 24.91 -38.77
CA TYR A 178 38.84 25.08 -38.58
C TYR A 178 39.63 24.13 -39.48
N THR A 179 39.24 22.85 -39.56
CA THR A 179 39.89 21.90 -40.47
C THR A 179 39.77 22.33 -41.93
N ASP A 180 38.60 22.78 -42.36
CA ASP A 180 38.40 23.28 -43.73
C ASP A 180 39.27 24.51 -44.01
N PHE A 181 39.32 25.46 -43.05
CA PHE A 181 40.20 26.62 -43.14
C PHE A 181 41.67 26.21 -43.24
N THR A 182 42.13 25.26 -42.42
CA THR A 182 43.52 24.79 -42.50
C THR A 182 43.82 24.05 -43.81
N SER A 183 42.86 23.31 -44.36
CA SER A 183 43.01 22.64 -45.66
C SER A 183 43.16 23.66 -46.79
N THR A 184 42.25 24.63 -46.86
CA THR A 184 42.29 25.70 -47.87
C THR A 184 43.55 26.56 -47.78
N VAL A 185 44.00 26.88 -46.56
CA VAL A 185 45.28 27.59 -46.35
C VAL A 185 46.46 26.74 -46.82
N SER A 186 46.46 25.43 -46.52
CA SER A 186 47.51 24.52 -46.95
C SER A 186 47.58 24.41 -48.48
N GLU A 187 46.42 24.29 -49.14
CA GLU A 187 46.32 24.31 -50.61
C GLU A 187 46.84 25.63 -51.20
N LEU A 188 46.47 26.77 -50.61
CA LEU A 188 46.97 28.08 -51.05
C LEU A 188 48.49 28.20 -50.91
N PHE A 189 49.07 27.64 -49.84
CA PHE A 189 50.51 27.60 -49.65
C PHE A 189 51.21 26.75 -50.70
N ILE A 190 50.63 25.60 -51.06
CA ILE A 190 51.15 24.73 -52.14
C ILE A 190 51.10 25.48 -53.48
N ASP A 191 49.98 26.13 -53.80
CA ASP A 191 49.84 26.93 -55.02
C ASP A 191 50.83 28.10 -55.10
N LEU A 192 51.02 28.80 -53.97
CA LEU A 192 51.99 29.88 -53.88
C LEU A 192 53.41 29.35 -54.10
N HIS A 193 53.75 28.19 -53.52
CA HIS A 193 55.04 27.55 -53.69
C HIS A 193 55.31 27.21 -55.16
N HIS A 194 54.36 26.59 -55.85
CA HIS A 194 54.49 26.30 -57.28
C HIS A 194 54.62 27.56 -58.14
N LYS A 195 53.91 28.65 -57.81
CA LYS A 195 54.07 29.93 -58.51
C LYS A 195 55.45 30.53 -58.28
N MET A 196 55.97 30.47 -57.06
CA MET A 196 57.32 30.93 -56.74
C MET A 196 58.38 30.12 -57.48
N GLU A 197 58.26 28.79 -57.49
CA GLU A 197 59.17 27.90 -58.23
C GLU A 197 59.20 28.21 -59.74
N ASN A 198 58.02 28.43 -60.35
CA ASN A 198 57.93 28.82 -61.75
C ASN A 198 58.58 30.20 -62.04
N LEU A 199 58.43 31.15 -61.13
CA LEU A 199 59.07 32.46 -61.23
C LEU A 199 60.60 32.35 -61.07
N GLU A 200 61.07 31.56 -60.11
CA GLU A 200 62.49 31.27 -59.91
C GLU A 200 63.11 30.60 -61.15
N GLU A 201 62.42 29.61 -61.74
CA GLU A 201 62.88 28.98 -62.98
C GLU A 201 62.89 29.99 -64.15
N GLY A 202 61.87 30.83 -64.24
CA GLY A 202 61.79 31.92 -65.22
C GLY A 202 62.97 32.90 -65.11
N VAL A 203 63.28 33.36 -63.90
CA VAL A 203 64.43 34.22 -63.61
C VAL A 203 65.74 33.51 -63.95
N ALA A 204 65.90 32.25 -63.53
CA ALA A 204 67.09 31.46 -63.84
C ALA A 204 67.30 31.30 -65.35
N ARG A 205 66.23 31.10 -66.13
CA ARG A 205 66.30 31.04 -67.61
C ARG A 205 66.72 32.37 -68.21
N VAL A 206 66.18 33.49 -67.74
CA VAL A 206 66.55 34.84 -68.19
C VAL A 206 68.01 35.15 -67.84
N GLU A 207 68.45 34.83 -66.62
CA GLU A 207 69.85 35.00 -66.23
C GLU A 207 70.80 34.17 -67.09
N ARG A 208 70.47 32.91 -67.37
CA ARG A 208 71.28 32.05 -68.25
C ARG A 208 71.37 32.63 -69.66
N LYS A 209 70.28 33.14 -70.23
CA LYS A 209 70.29 33.82 -71.54
C LYS A 209 71.18 35.06 -71.51
N ARG A 210 71.02 35.91 -70.50
CA ARG A 210 71.83 37.13 -70.31
C ARG A 210 73.32 36.82 -70.17
N ARG A 211 73.68 35.76 -69.43
CA ARG A 211 75.09 35.31 -69.30
C ARG A 211 75.66 34.83 -70.63
N LYS A 212 74.88 34.14 -71.46
CA LYS A 212 75.29 33.72 -72.81
C LYS A 212 75.51 34.91 -73.74
N GLU A 213 74.56 35.85 -73.77
CA GLU A 213 74.69 37.07 -74.57
C GLU A 213 75.92 37.91 -74.18
N LEU A 214 76.22 37.99 -72.87
CA LEU A 214 77.44 38.65 -72.40
C LEU A 214 78.70 37.89 -72.82
N ALA A 215 78.70 36.56 -72.76
CA ALA A 215 79.82 35.74 -73.19
C ALA A 215 80.06 35.77 -74.72
N GLU A 216 79.04 36.05 -75.52
CA GLU A 216 79.18 36.22 -76.98
C GLU A 216 79.64 37.63 -77.38
N ARG A 217 79.52 38.62 -76.49
CA ARG A 217 79.93 40.01 -76.73
C ARG A 217 81.39 40.32 -76.39
N TYR A 218 82.05 39.45 -75.64
CA TYR A 218 83.46 39.55 -75.24
C TYR A 218 84.27 38.43 -75.87
#